data_AF-A0A946S2H7-F1
#
_entry.id   AF-A0A946S2H7-F1
#
_cell.length_a   1.000
_cell.length_b   1.000
_cell.length_c   1.000
_cell.angle_alpha   90.00
_cell.angle_beta   90.00
_cell.angle_gamma   90.00
#
_symmetry.space_group_name_H-M   'P 1'
#
loop_
_entity.id
_entity.type
_entity.pdbx_description
1 polymer ?
#
loop_
_entity_poly.entity_id
_entity_poly.type
_entity_poly.pdbx_seq_one_letter_code
_entity_poly.pdbx_strand_id
1 'polypeptide(L)'
;MSRIFLVLLLCFVLSSVTFLSGCDVSAERELKRAEKALEAAMEVSADAHATEDYNSAEEYFQEAVELSNDNRVQEARAAAIKAKLKAEDARNKAEERMRILESEMDRLGR
;
A
#
# COMPACT_ATOMS: atom_id res chain seq x y z
N MET A 1 -13.58 36.65 35.27
CA MET A 1 -13.52 35.96 33.96
C MET A 1 -13.96 34.52 34.16
N SER A 2 -15.07 34.16 33.55
CA SER A 2 -16.02 33.16 34.03
C SER A 2 -15.56 31.73 33.76
N ARG A 3 -15.72 30.82 34.73
CA ARG A 3 -15.49 29.36 34.60
C ARG A 3 -16.22 28.76 33.38
N ILE A 4 -17.30 29.40 32.96
CA ILE A 4 -18.08 29.11 31.76
C ILE A 4 -17.23 29.21 30.48
N PHE A 5 -16.31 30.18 30.40
CA PHE A 5 -15.44 30.36 29.23
C PHE A 5 -14.39 29.26 29.13
N LEU A 6 -13.89 28.77 30.27
CA LEU A 6 -12.93 27.68 30.34
C LEU A 6 -13.56 26.33 29.96
N VAL A 7 -14.82 26.10 30.36
CA VAL A 7 -15.59 24.90 29.99
C VAL A 7 -15.92 24.89 28.50
N LEU A 8 -16.34 26.04 27.92
CA LEU A 8 -16.59 26.16 26.49
C LEU A 8 -15.34 25.90 25.64
N LEU A 9 -14.17 26.37 26.10
CA LEU A 9 -12.89 26.16 25.41
C LEU A 9 -12.43 24.70 25.49
N LEU A 10 -12.64 24.03 26.63
CA LEU A 10 -12.41 22.59 26.77
C LEU A 10 -13.35 21.76 25.88
N CYS A 11 -14.63 22.12 25.81
CA CYS A 11 -15.59 21.46 24.91
C CYS A 11 -15.21 21.67 23.43
N PHE A 12 -14.75 22.86 23.04
CA PHE A 12 -14.31 23.14 21.68
C PHE A 12 -13.08 22.32 21.28
N VAL A 13 -12.11 22.19 22.18
CA VAL A 13 -10.93 21.33 21.99
C VAL A 13 -11.34 19.86 21.91
N LEU A 14 -12.20 19.36 22.80
CA LEU A 14 -12.72 17.99 22.77
C LEU A 14 -13.53 17.68 21.50
N SER A 15 -14.27 18.67 20.98
CA SER A 15 -15.04 18.55 19.73
C SER A 15 -14.15 18.49 18.49
N SER A 16 -13.02 19.21 18.51
CA SER A 16 -12.07 19.21 17.39
C SER A 16 -11.28 17.90 17.24
N VAL A 17 -11.07 17.16 18.34
CA VAL A 17 -10.33 15.90 18.33
C VAL A 17 -11.16 14.74 17.76
N THR A 18 -12.49 14.80 17.81
CA THR A 18 -13.36 13.72 17.30
C THR A 18 -13.66 13.78 15.80
N PHE A 19 -13.34 14.90 15.13
CA PHE A 19 -13.59 15.06 13.68
C PHE A 19 -12.56 14.37 12.77
N LEU A 20 -11.43 13.90 13.30
CA LEU A 20 -10.37 13.26 12.50
C LEU A 20 -10.55 11.74 12.31
N SER A 21 -11.58 11.14 12.92
CA SER A 21 -11.95 9.74 12.69
C SER A 21 -12.83 9.60 11.44
N GLY A 22 -12.33 10.10 10.31
CA GLY A 22 -12.94 9.82 9.02
C GLY A 22 -12.78 8.32 8.72
N CYS A 23 -13.85 7.55 8.94
CA CYS A 23 -14.01 6.26 8.28
C CYS A 23 -14.00 6.55 6.79
N ASP A 24 -12.85 6.38 6.16
CA ASP A 24 -12.66 6.56 4.74
C ASP A 24 -13.65 5.63 4.03
N VAL A 25 -14.64 6.21 3.36
CA VAL A 25 -15.70 5.50 2.61
C VAL A 25 -15.18 5.11 1.21
N SER A 26 -13.98 5.54 0.82
CA SER A 26 -13.39 5.26 -0.49
C SER A 26 -12.42 4.07 -0.46
N ALA A 27 -12.04 3.53 -1.62
CA ALA A 27 -10.97 2.54 -1.72
C ALA A 27 -9.56 3.18 -1.76
N GLU A 28 -9.47 4.51 -1.70
CA GLU A 28 -8.25 5.29 -1.95
C GLU A 28 -7.08 4.87 -1.06
N ARG A 29 -7.32 4.64 0.24
CA ARG A 29 -6.27 4.21 1.17
C ARG A 29 -5.62 2.90 0.75
N GLU A 30 -6.41 1.92 0.33
CA GLU A 30 -5.86 0.62 -0.06
C GLU A 30 -5.22 0.67 -1.44
N LEU A 31 -5.78 1.45 -2.38
CA LEU A 31 -5.15 1.72 -3.68
C LEU A 31 -3.76 2.34 -3.50
N LYS A 32 -3.64 3.39 -2.68
CA LYS A 32 -2.35 4.04 -2.40
C LYS A 32 -1.33 3.11 -1.75
N ARG A 33 -1.78 2.17 -0.92
CA ARG A 33 -0.91 1.15 -0.31
C ARG A 33 -0.43 0.12 -1.33
N ALA A 34 -1.31 -0.30 -2.25
CA ALA A 34 -0.98 -1.21 -3.33
C ALA A 34 0.00 -0.57 -4.32
N GLU A 35 -0.25 0.68 -4.72
CA GLU A 35 0.63 1.48 -5.59
C GLU A 35 2.04 1.58 -5.01
N LYS A 36 2.16 1.94 -3.73
CA LYS A 36 3.46 2.00 -3.05
C LYS A 36 4.17 0.65 -2.99
N ALA A 37 3.43 -0.45 -2.87
CA ALA A 37 4.01 -1.79 -2.88
C ALA A 37 4.54 -2.17 -4.28
N LEU A 38 3.82 -1.80 -5.34
CA LEU A 38 4.28 -1.96 -6.73
C LEU A 38 5.54 -1.16 -7.00
N GLU A 39 5.59 0.10 -6.57
CA GLU A 39 6.78 0.96 -6.68
C GLU A 39 7.99 0.30 -5.98
N ALA A 40 7.82 -0.17 -4.74
CA ALA A 40 8.87 -0.86 -4.01
C ALA A 40 9.31 -2.19 -4.66
N ALA A 41 8.41 -2.89 -5.35
CA ALA A 41 8.76 -4.09 -6.12
C ALA A 41 9.57 -3.72 -7.37
N MET A 42 9.24 -2.61 -8.03
CA MET A 42 9.96 -2.13 -9.20
C MET A 42 11.36 -1.59 -8.84
N GLU A 43 11.54 -0.98 -7.67
CA GLU A 43 12.86 -0.54 -7.18
C GLU A 43 13.88 -1.69 -7.11
N VAL A 44 13.42 -2.91 -6.86
CA VAL A 44 14.25 -4.13 -6.83
C VAL A 44 14.20 -4.93 -8.13
N SER A 45 13.72 -4.33 -9.22
CA SER A 45 13.58 -4.96 -10.53
C SER A 45 12.79 -6.28 -10.48
N ALA A 46 11.68 -6.30 -9.71
CA ALA A 46 10.82 -7.47 -9.63
C ALA A 46 10.17 -7.83 -10.98
N ASP A 47 10.03 -6.87 -11.88
CA ASP A 47 9.63 -7.09 -13.29
C ASP A 47 10.59 -8.02 -14.04
N ALA A 48 11.89 -8.02 -13.68
CA ALA A 48 12.91 -8.88 -14.29
C ALA A 48 13.18 -10.17 -13.50
N HIS A 49 13.01 -10.15 -12.18
CA HIS A 49 13.37 -11.27 -11.29
C HIS A 49 12.20 -12.07 -10.74
N ALA A 50 10.99 -11.50 -10.78
CA ALA A 50 9.74 -12.08 -10.26
C ALA A 50 8.54 -11.68 -11.14
N THR A 51 8.73 -11.72 -12.46
CA THR A 51 7.81 -11.18 -13.48
C THR A 51 6.37 -11.65 -13.33
N GLU A 52 6.15 -12.94 -13.04
CA GLU A 52 4.79 -13.50 -12.93
C GLU A 52 3.99 -12.87 -11.79
N ASP A 53 4.61 -12.72 -10.61
CA ASP A 53 3.93 -12.10 -9.46
C ASP A 53 3.81 -10.59 -9.62
N TYR A 54 4.80 -9.94 -10.24
CA TYR A 54 4.74 -8.51 -10.54
C TYR A 54 3.60 -8.20 -11.51
N ASN A 55 3.50 -8.93 -12.62
CA ASN A 55 2.40 -8.76 -13.59
C ASN A 55 1.04 -9.04 -12.94
N SER A 56 0.94 -10.10 -12.14
CA SER A 56 -0.29 -10.40 -11.38
C SER A 56 -0.67 -9.26 -10.42
N ALA A 57 0.32 -8.62 -9.79
CA ALA A 57 0.08 -7.47 -8.93
C ALA A 57 -0.46 -6.27 -9.70
N GLU A 58 0.09 -5.98 -10.89
CA GLU A 58 -0.38 -4.92 -11.78
C GLU A 58 -1.80 -5.18 -12.28
N GLU A 59 -2.12 -6.41 -12.66
CA GLU A 59 -3.46 -6.80 -13.09
C GLU A 59 -4.50 -6.56 -11.98
N TYR A 60 -4.22 -7.03 -10.75
CA TYR A 60 -5.11 -6.78 -9.61
C TYR A 60 -5.21 -5.30 -9.25
N PHE A 61 -4.14 -4.53 -9.45
CA PHE A 61 -4.17 -3.10 -9.19
C PHE A 61 -5.04 -2.37 -10.21
N GLN A 62 -4.94 -2.71 -11.49
CA GLN A 62 -5.81 -2.18 -12.54
C GLN A 62 -7.27 -2.56 -12.27
N GLU A 63 -7.55 -3.82 -11.92
CA GLU A 63 -8.89 -4.26 -11.51
C GLU A 63 -9.41 -3.42 -10.32
N ALA A 64 -8.57 -3.16 -9.31
CA ALA A 64 -8.95 -2.36 -8.16
C ALA A 64 -9.31 -0.91 -8.53
N VAL A 65 -8.56 -0.31 -9.47
CA VAL A 65 -8.83 1.05 -9.98
C VAL A 65 -10.15 1.08 -10.76
N GLU A 66 -10.39 0.10 -11.64
CA GLU A 66 -11.64 -0.03 -12.39
C GLU A 66 -12.84 -0.19 -11.46
N LEU A 67 -12.77 -1.11 -10.49
CA LEU A 67 -13.81 -1.33 -9.49
C LEU A 67 -14.06 -0.07 -8.66
N SER A 68 -13.02 0.70 -8.34
CA SER A 68 -13.17 1.95 -7.60
C SER A 68 -13.90 3.00 -8.44
N ASN A 69 -13.58 3.10 -9.73
CA ASN A 69 -14.26 4.00 -10.68
C ASN A 69 -15.74 3.62 -10.88
N ASP A 70 -16.05 2.33 -10.81
CA ASP A 70 -17.42 1.79 -10.85
C ASP A 70 -18.18 1.93 -9.51
N ASN A 71 -17.63 2.63 -8.53
CA ASN A 71 -18.15 2.74 -7.15
C ASN A 71 -18.29 1.40 -6.40
N ARG A 72 -17.65 0.32 -6.87
CA ARG A 72 -17.61 -1.00 -6.22
C ARG A 72 -16.53 -1.04 -5.14
N VAL A 73 -16.64 -0.15 -4.15
CA VAL A 73 -15.60 0.14 -3.16
C VAL A 73 -15.07 -1.09 -2.42
N GLN A 74 -15.95 -2.00 -1.99
CA GLN A 74 -15.51 -3.18 -1.23
C GLN A 74 -14.71 -4.15 -2.08
N GLU A 75 -15.08 -4.28 -3.35
CA GLU A 75 -14.40 -5.15 -4.31
C GLU A 75 -13.06 -4.51 -4.72
N ALA A 76 -13.05 -3.20 -4.93
CA ALA A 76 -11.83 -2.43 -5.16
C ALA A 76 -10.82 -2.59 -4.01
N ARG A 77 -11.29 -2.56 -2.75
CA ARG A 77 -10.43 -2.81 -1.59
C ARG A 77 -9.85 -4.22 -1.59
N ALA A 78 -10.67 -5.22 -1.89
CA ALA A 78 -10.23 -6.61 -1.94
C ALA A 78 -9.18 -6.82 -3.05
N ALA A 79 -9.41 -6.26 -4.24
CA ALA A 79 -8.47 -6.30 -5.35
C ALA A 79 -7.16 -5.54 -5.01
N ALA A 80 -7.24 -4.36 -4.40
CA ALA A 80 -6.07 -3.60 -3.96
C ALA A 80 -5.23 -4.35 -2.92
N ILE A 81 -5.86 -5.05 -1.97
CA ILE A 81 -5.16 -5.89 -1.01
C ILE A 81 -4.44 -7.06 -1.70
N LYS A 82 -5.08 -7.71 -2.68
CA LYS A 82 -4.43 -8.77 -3.48
C LYS A 82 -3.24 -8.23 -4.26
N ALA A 83 -3.40 -7.08 -4.92
CA ALA A 83 -2.34 -6.40 -5.64
C ALA A 83 -1.14 -6.13 -4.73
N LYS A 84 -1.40 -5.55 -3.55
CA LYS A 84 -0.37 -5.29 -2.55
C LYS A 84 0.39 -6.56 -2.15
N LEU A 85 -0.32 -7.64 -1.81
CA LEU A 85 0.30 -8.89 -1.37
C LEU A 85 1.17 -9.49 -2.48
N LYS A 86 0.69 -9.47 -3.73
CA LYS A 86 1.45 -9.95 -4.89
C LYS A 86 2.69 -9.10 -5.16
N ALA A 87 2.60 -7.77 -5.02
CA ALA A 87 3.74 -6.89 -5.15
C ALA A 87 4.81 -7.14 -4.06
N GLU A 88 4.38 -7.35 -2.81
CA GLU A 88 5.29 -7.71 -1.70
C GLU A 88 5.98 -9.06 -1.94
N ASP A 89 5.24 -10.07 -2.44
CA ASP A 89 5.81 -11.37 -2.81
C ASP A 89 6.81 -11.23 -3.97
N ALA A 90 6.49 -10.46 -4.99
CA ALA A 90 7.37 -10.20 -6.13
C ALA A 90 8.67 -9.53 -5.69
N ARG A 91 8.56 -8.50 -4.83
CA ARG A 91 9.71 -7.81 -4.24
C ARG A 91 10.61 -8.78 -3.47
N ASN A 92 10.04 -9.56 -2.55
CA ASN A 92 10.81 -10.49 -1.72
C ASN A 92 11.53 -11.54 -2.57
N LYS A 93 10.89 -12.05 -3.63
CA LYS A 93 11.50 -12.98 -4.58
C LYS A 93 12.66 -12.34 -5.35
N ALA A 94 12.49 -11.10 -5.80
CA ALA A 94 13.52 -10.35 -6.50
C ALA A 94 14.74 -10.06 -5.61
N GLU A 95 14.49 -9.61 -4.37
CA GLU A 95 15.54 -9.38 -3.35
C GLU A 95 16.32 -10.66 -3.06
N GLU A 96 15.64 -11.79 -2.87
CA GLU A 96 16.31 -13.06 -2.60
C GLU A 96 17.15 -13.52 -3.78
N ARG A 97 16.64 -13.34 -5.01
CA ARG A 97 17.40 -13.66 -6.22
C ARG A 97 18.67 -12.82 -6.34
N MET A 98 18.58 -11.52 -6.04
CA MET A 98 19.74 -10.63 -6.03
C MET A 98 20.75 -11.03 -4.94
N ARG A 99 20.30 -11.35 -3.73
CA ARG A 99 21.15 -11.82 -2.63
C ARG A 99 21.94 -13.07 -3.02
N ILE A 100 21.28 -14.03 -3.68
CA ILE A 100 21.93 -15.26 -4.15
C ILE A 100 23.03 -14.92 -5.17
N LEU A 101 22.73 -14.08 -6.16
CA LEU A 101 23.68 -13.67 -7.19
C LEU A 101 24.90 -12.96 -6.60
N GLU A 102 24.69 -12.03 -5.67
CA GLU A 102 25.78 -11.33 -4.96
C GLU A 102 26.67 -12.32 -4.21
N SER A 103 26.07 -13.28 -3.49
CA SER A 103 26.81 -14.31 -2.77
C SER A 103 27.63 -15.24 -3.69
N GLU A 104 27.15 -15.45 -4.92
CA GLU A 104 27.83 -16.26 -5.93
C GLU A 104 28.99 -15.49 -6.56
N MET A 105 28.81 -14.20 -6.85
CA MET A 105 29.88 -13.32 -7.33
C MET A 105 31.04 -13.23 -6.32
N ASP A 106 30.74 -13.08 -5.04
CA ASP A 106 31.74 -13.04 -3.95
C ASP A 106 32.52 -14.35 -3.79
N ARG A 107 31.93 -15.47 -4.18
CA ARG A 107 32.59 -16.79 -4.18
C ARG A 107 33.49 -16.96 -5.41
N LEU A 108 33.08 -16.44 -6.56
CA LEU A 108 33.83 -16.55 -7.82
C LEU A 108 34.96 -15.53 -7.95
N GLY A 109 34.89 -14.41 -7.22
CA GLY A 109 35.94 -13.38 -7.17
C GLY A 109 37.09 -13.65 -6.20
N ARG A 110 37.04 -14.75 -5.45
CA ARG A 110 38.12 -15.23 -4.55
C ARG A 110 38.87 -16.40 -5.17
#